data_AF-A0AAD4HXD1-F1
#
_entry.id   AF-A0AAD4HXD1-F1
#
_cell.length_a   1.000
_cell.length_b   1.000
_cell.length_c   1.000
_cell.angle_alpha   90.00
_cell.angle_beta   90.00
_cell.angle_gamma   90.00
#
_symmetry.space_group_name_H-M   'P 1'
#
loop_
_entity.id
_entity.type
_entity.pdbx_description
1 polymer ?
#
loop_
_entity_poly.entity_id
_entity_poly.type
_entity_poly.pdbx_seq_one_letter_code
_entity_poly.pdbx_strand_id
1 'polypeptide(L)'
;MASLFRSKEELGKKDDDHKPAGPSMRTQWIAATGGPRRKLKRLVIVLGLAAFVYLFIRNLPTDVPVRDRRRPVYRPETEPNKPPAPGPMPKLKPDRTPLKPLPPYKPPPDTVPPPAAYNGPLLFQNLLPSLQGISSTGGASTVNKNVLFAAASLRSTAMLLPLACQMANELKNYVHFALVGGSDIDMDKLRAVNGIDASCQVMFHDAHHINNYMHPQAMIIDASGLEEDYFLTSMRKQAPDSGIPLIELPENSVTQLAWISKLDSSSLAGQKWIELHGLVSNLLDFQHKAQSIPSFFTNKLVSKKYPSWLEHALKLARARGYWTLYPSAVAARHLATVHSELYRAPEEYETEFAKESAGNSEFPIDGATLLENLPGGGKLLGFDEMPLLHWDGQATPLTGLDEAALGYAKEFRQAVGGCQTLTADDLLPKMSTKDLFCMKDK
;
A
#
# COMPACT_ATOMS: atom_id res chain seq x y z
N MET A 1 46.57 -62.36 30.71
CA MET A 1 46.90 -63.31 29.64
C MET A 1 46.91 -62.57 28.30
N ALA A 2 47.96 -62.81 27.53
CA ALA A 2 48.11 -62.70 26.07
C ALA A 2 47.41 -61.58 25.26
N SER A 3 48.29 -60.74 24.68
CA SER A 3 48.21 -60.02 23.40
C SER A 3 47.64 -60.85 22.23
N LEU A 4 47.07 -60.19 21.20
CA LEU A 4 47.44 -60.42 19.79
C LEU A 4 46.89 -59.36 18.78
N PHE A 5 47.79 -58.45 18.39
CA PHE A 5 48.10 -57.87 17.06
C PHE A 5 47.04 -57.62 15.96
N ARG A 6 47.09 -56.41 15.35
CA ARG A 6 47.46 -56.09 13.93
C ARG A 6 47.30 -54.57 13.69
N SER A 7 48.37 -53.79 13.55
CA SER A 7 49.18 -53.48 12.34
C SER A 7 48.49 -52.66 11.24
N LYS A 8 48.84 -51.37 11.19
CA LYS A 8 49.21 -50.49 10.04
C LYS A 8 48.38 -50.54 8.73
N GLU A 9 47.70 -49.42 8.46
CA GLU A 9 47.57 -48.72 7.16
C GLU A 9 47.06 -47.30 7.49
N GLU A 10 47.89 -46.24 7.43
CA GLU A 10 48.00 -45.30 6.29
C GLU A 10 46.64 -44.63 5.97
N LEU A 11 46.40 -43.32 6.16
CA LEU A 11 47.15 -42.16 5.71
C LEU A 11 46.62 -40.86 6.37
N GLY A 12 47.53 -39.90 6.56
CA GLY A 12 47.23 -38.48 6.34
C GLY A 12 46.60 -37.69 7.49
N LYS A 13 47.35 -37.41 8.56
CA LYS A 13 47.04 -36.30 9.46
C LYS A 13 48.18 -35.28 9.43
N LYS A 14 47.80 -34.08 9.02
CA LYS A 14 48.61 -32.88 8.81
C LYS A 14 49.11 -32.36 10.15
N ASP A 15 50.43 -32.27 10.27
CA ASP A 15 51.19 -31.89 11.47
C ASP A 15 50.80 -30.51 12.00
N ASP A 16 50.27 -30.52 13.22
CA ASP A 16 50.13 -29.39 14.13
C ASP A 16 51.25 -29.52 15.16
N ASP A 17 52.30 -28.70 15.05
CA ASP A 17 53.15 -28.34 16.19
C ASP A 17 53.98 -27.10 15.85
N HIS A 18 53.64 -25.97 16.47
CA HIS A 18 54.52 -25.22 17.37
C HIS A 18 53.91 -23.86 17.78
N LYS A 19 53.83 -23.66 19.10
CA LYS A 19 53.69 -22.38 19.83
C LYS A 19 54.93 -22.22 20.74
N PRO A 20 55.18 -21.08 21.40
CA PRO A 20 55.08 -19.68 21.00
C PRO A 20 56.31 -18.82 21.46
N ALA A 21 56.25 -17.49 21.19
CA ALA A 21 56.88 -16.35 21.89
C ALA A 21 58.13 -15.64 21.28
N GLY A 22 57.88 -14.51 20.60
CA GLY A 22 58.61 -13.21 20.54
C GLY A 22 60.13 -13.13 20.26
N PRO A 23 60.75 -11.93 20.12
CA PRO A 23 60.21 -10.57 19.95
C PRO A 23 60.86 -9.75 18.79
N SER A 24 60.47 -8.47 18.70
CA SER A 24 61.13 -7.35 18.02
C SER A 24 60.81 -7.11 16.53
N MET A 25 59.86 -6.21 16.35
CA MET A 25 59.61 -5.48 15.11
C MET A 25 60.76 -4.50 14.89
N ARG A 26 61.74 -4.86 14.06
CA ARG A 26 62.69 -3.89 13.49
C ARG A 26 62.06 -3.25 12.26
N THR A 27 61.65 -1.99 12.42
CA THR A 27 61.24 -1.11 11.33
C THR A 27 62.45 -0.83 10.43
N GLN A 28 62.58 -1.58 9.34
CA GLN A 28 63.57 -1.30 8.31
C GLN A 28 63.05 -0.16 7.43
N TRP A 29 63.46 1.06 7.74
CA TRP A 29 63.31 2.22 6.88
C TRP A 29 64.08 2.00 5.58
N ILE A 30 63.37 1.75 4.48
CA ILE A 30 63.92 1.87 3.14
C ILE A 30 63.47 3.24 2.61
N ALA A 31 64.42 4.19 2.59
CA ALA A 31 64.22 5.50 2.00
C ALA A 31 63.90 5.36 0.50
N ALA A 32 62.80 6.00 0.09
CA ALA A 32 62.33 6.00 -1.28
C ALA A 32 63.21 6.87 -2.19
N THR A 33 63.94 6.25 -3.11
CA THR A 33 64.42 6.92 -4.33
C THR A 33 63.49 6.58 -5.49
N GLY A 34 62.28 7.16 -5.43
CA GLY A 34 61.30 7.06 -6.50
C GLY A 34 61.70 7.94 -7.69
N GLY A 35 62.32 7.34 -8.70
CA GLY A 35 62.75 8.05 -9.91
C GLY A 35 61.63 8.84 -10.63
N PRO A 36 62.00 9.85 -11.45
CA PRO A 36 61.09 10.88 -12.00
C PRO A 36 59.91 10.33 -12.83
N ARG A 37 59.99 9.08 -13.31
CA ARG A 37 58.92 8.41 -14.06
C ARG A 37 57.67 8.09 -13.23
N ARG A 38 57.77 7.90 -11.90
CA ARG A 38 56.59 7.62 -11.05
C ARG A 38 55.78 8.88 -10.74
N LYS A 39 56.43 10.04 -10.62
CA LYS A 39 55.73 11.32 -10.42
C LYS A 39 54.95 11.76 -11.67
N LEU A 40 55.52 11.52 -12.86
CA LEU A 40 54.83 11.80 -14.13
C LEU A 40 53.55 10.96 -14.30
N LYS A 41 53.59 9.66 -13.96
CA LYS A 41 52.40 8.80 -14.01
C LYS A 41 51.28 9.28 -13.08
N ARG A 42 51.61 9.73 -11.86
CA ARG A 42 50.62 10.29 -10.92
C ARG A 42 50.01 11.58 -11.44
N LEU A 43 50.81 12.44 -12.08
CA LEU A 43 50.35 13.71 -12.64
C LEU A 43 49.39 13.50 -13.83
N VAL A 44 49.68 12.53 -14.70
CA VAL A 44 48.79 12.13 -15.81
C VAL A 44 47.47 11.56 -15.29
N ILE A 45 47.49 10.73 -14.24
CA ILE A 45 46.27 10.18 -13.63
C ILE A 45 45.41 11.31 -13.01
N VAL A 46 46.03 12.26 -12.31
CA VAL A 46 45.32 13.40 -11.72
C VAL A 46 44.71 14.28 -12.80
N LEU A 47 45.44 14.56 -13.88
CA LEU A 47 44.90 15.31 -15.03
C LEU A 47 43.76 14.56 -15.73
N GLY A 48 43.87 13.24 -15.88
CA GLY A 48 42.81 12.41 -16.44
C GLY A 48 41.54 12.42 -15.58
N LEU A 49 41.68 12.31 -14.26
CA LEU A 49 40.55 12.44 -13.31
C LEU A 49 39.93 13.84 -13.36
N ALA A 50 40.75 14.90 -13.42
CA ALA A 50 40.25 16.27 -13.53
C ALA A 50 39.49 16.50 -14.85
N ALA A 51 40.01 15.98 -15.96
CA ALA A 51 39.34 16.05 -17.26
C ALA A 51 38.03 15.25 -17.27
N PHE A 52 37.99 14.08 -16.63
CA PHE A 52 36.78 13.28 -16.48
C PHE A 52 35.71 14.03 -15.66
N VAL A 53 36.09 14.60 -14.51
CA VAL A 53 35.17 15.40 -13.68
C VAL A 53 34.66 16.62 -14.45
N TYR A 54 35.53 17.32 -15.18
CA TYR A 54 35.14 18.46 -16.01
C TYR A 54 34.13 18.05 -17.10
N LEU A 55 34.39 16.94 -17.82
CA LEU A 55 33.47 16.44 -18.84
C LEU A 55 32.15 15.97 -18.22
N PHE A 56 32.19 15.33 -17.05
CA PHE A 56 31.00 14.89 -16.33
C PHE A 56 30.11 16.07 -15.90
N ILE A 57 30.70 17.13 -15.36
CA ILE A 57 29.95 18.35 -14.98
C ILE A 57 29.38 19.04 -16.23
N ARG A 58 30.14 19.10 -17.32
CA ARG A 58 29.70 19.77 -18.55
C ARG A 58 28.62 18.99 -19.32
N ASN A 59 28.63 17.65 -19.24
CA ASN A 59 27.61 16.78 -19.83
C ASN A 59 26.51 16.39 -18.83
N LEU A 60 26.46 16.97 -17.64
CA LEU A 60 25.35 16.77 -16.74
C LEU A 60 24.12 17.46 -17.38
N PRO A 61 23.05 16.72 -17.75
CA PRO A 61 21.85 17.36 -18.25
C PRO A 61 21.22 18.18 -17.12
N THR A 62 21.39 19.50 -17.17
CA THR A 62 20.77 20.45 -16.24
C THR A 62 19.27 20.62 -16.47
N ASP A 63 18.74 19.99 -17.52
CA ASP A 63 17.34 20.07 -17.94
C ASP A 63 16.46 18.99 -17.30
N VAL A 64 17.00 18.21 -16.35
CA VAL A 64 16.18 17.32 -15.52
C VAL A 64 15.64 18.16 -14.36
N PRO A 65 14.33 18.51 -14.34
CA PRO A 65 13.77 19.18 -13.18
C PRO A 65 14.03 18.29 -11.96
N VAL A 66 14.53 18.88 -10.88
CA VAL A 66 14.51 18.24 -9.57
C VAL A 66 13.06 17.84 -9.34
N ARG A 67 12.78 16.54 -9.38
CA ARG A 67 11.46 16.00 -9.06
C ARG A 67 11.29 16.23 -7.57
N ASP A 68 10.79 17.42 -7.23
CA ASP A 68 10.53 17.84 -5.87
C ASP A 68 9.55 16.83 -5.26
N ARG A 69 10.08 15.90 -4.48
CA ARG A 69 9.31 14.92 -3.68
C ARG A 69 8.85 15.53 -2.36
N ARG A 70 8.80 16.85 -2.25
CA ARG A 70 8.26 17.54 -1.07
C ARG A 70 6.76 17.63 -1.21
N ARG A 71 6.03 17.20 -0.17
CA ARG A 71 4.58 17.37 -0.05
C ARG A 71 4.23 18.84 -0.37
N PRO A 72 3.15 19.12 -1.13
CA PRO A 72 2.67 20.49 -1.28
C PRO A 72 2.29 21.02 0.11
N VAL A 73 2.99 22.07 0.56
CA VAL A 73 2.62 22.80 1.76
C VAL A 73 1.46 23.71 1.37
N TYR A 74 0.24 23.31 1.71
CA TYR A 74 -0.92 24.19 1.64
C TYR A 74 -0.72 25.31 2.65
N ARG A 75 -0.29 26.49 2.18
CA ARG A 75 -0.40 27.72 2.95
C ARG A 75 -1.87 28.13 2.94
N PRO A 76 -2.52 28.32 4.10
CA PRO A 76 -3.85 28.89 4.13
C PRO A 76 -3.78 30.34 3.57
N GLU A 77 -4.50 30.57 2.47
CA GLU A 77 -4.58 31.87 1.81
C GLU A 77 -5.20 32.89 2.77
N THR A 78 -4.38 33.80 3.28
CA THR A 78 -4.83 35.03 3.92
C THR A 78 -4.33 36.17 3.05
N GLU A 79 -5.07 36.51 2.00
CA GLU A 79 -5.40 37.89 1.59
C GLU A 79 -5.95 37.95 0.15
N PRO A 80 -6.93 38.83 -0.13
CA PRO A 80 -7.50 39.01 -1.45
C PRO A 80 -6.74 40.11 -2.20
N ASN A 81 -6.13 39.77 -3.36
CA ASN A 81 -6.14 40.54 -4.61
C ASN A 81 -4.91 40.24 -5.50
N LYS A 82 -5.19 39.66 -6.68
CA LYS A 82 -4.84 40.12 -8.04
C LYS A 82 -4.57 38.89 -8.94
N PRO A 83 -5.34 38.67 -10.02
CA PRO A 83 -5.06 37.55 -10.92
C PRO A 83 -3.69 37.75 -11.59
N PRO A 84 -2.83 36.72 -11.64
CA PRO A 84 -1.56 36.82 -12.34
C PRO A 84 -1.82 36.98 -13.84
N ALA A 85 -1.17 37.98 -14.45
CA ALA A 85 -1.27 38.24 -15.87
C ALA A 85 -0.78 37.02 -16.68
N PRO A 86 -1.47 36.62 -17.76
CA PRO A 86 -1.03 35.52 -18.61
C PRO A 86 0.34 35.84 -19.22
N GLY A 87 1.28 34.90 -19.10
CA GLY A 87 2.55 34.97 -19.83
C GLY A 87 2.32 34.98 -21.36
N PRO A 88 3.27 35.51 -22.15
CA PRO A 88 3.09 35.63 -23.59
C PRO A 88 2.97 34.26 -24.26
N MET A 89 1.85 34.04 -24.96
CA MET A 89 1.61 32.83 -25.77
C MET A 89 2.67 32.68 -26.88
N PRO A 90 3.11 31.44 -27.21
CA PRO A 90 3.91 31.18 -28.38
C PRO A 90 3.15 31.61 -29.65
N LYS A 91 3.75 32.46 -30.47
CA LYS A 91 3.17 32.91 -31.74
C LYS A 91 3.10 31.73 -32.71
N LEU A 92 1.90 31.21 -32.94
CA LEU A 92 1.60 30.25 -34.00
C LEU A 92 1.83 30.94 -35.35
N LYS A 93 2.73 30.39 -36.19
CA LYS A 93 2.87 30.83 -37.58
C LYS A 93 1.62 30.38 -38.35
N PRO A 94 0.91 31.26 -39.07
CA PRO A 94 -0.24 30.85 -39.87
C PRO A 94 0.28 30.13 -41.11
N ASP A 95 0.10 28.80 -41.16
CA ASP A 95 0.27 28.05 -42.39
C ASP A 95 -0.93 28.35 -43.30
N ARG A 96 -0.66 29.00 -44.44
CA ARG A 96 -1.68 29.37 -45.44
C ARG A 96 -1.84 28.22 -46.42
N THR A 97 -2.48 27.15 -45.97
CA THR A 97 -3.09 26.16 -46.88
C THR A 97 -4.60 26.14 -46.62
N PRO A 98 -5.45 26.47 -47.61
CA PRO A 98 -6.89 26.37 -47.44
C PRO A 98 -7.29 24.92 -47.16
N LEU A 99 -7.90 24.68 -46.00
CA LEU A 99 -8.59 23.43 -45.68
C LEU A 99 -9.69 23.20 -46.74
N LYS A 100 -9.65 22.06 -47.43
CA LYS A 100 -10.77 21.60 -48.26
C LYS A 100 -12.01 21.43 -47.38
N PRO A 101 -13.21 21.83 -47.84
CA PRO A 101 -14.45 21.61 -47.10
C PRO A 101 -14.64 20.12 -46.80
N LEU A 102 -14.92 19.81 -45.53
CA LEU A 102 -15.36 18.48 -45.11
C LEU A 102 -16.69 18.15 -45.81
N PRO A 103 -16.88 16.93 -46.34
CA PRO A 103 -18.17 16.51 -46.87
C PRO A 103 -19.23 16.46 -45.75
N PRO A 104 -20.51 16.68 -46.07
CA PRO A 104 -21.58 16.68 -45.08
C PRO A 104 -21.69 15.32 -44.38
N TYR A 105 -21.71 15.36 -43.04
CA TYR A 105 -21.90 14.22 -42.16
C TYR A 105 -23.26 13.55 -42.46
N LYS A 106 -23.22 12.29 -42.91
CA LYS A 106 -24.39 11.42 -43.00
C LYS A 106 -24.48 10.60 -41.71
N PRO A 107 -25.59 10.61 -40.97
CA PRO A 107 -25.76 9.68 -39.87
C PRO A 107 -25.72 8.23 -40.41
N PRO A 108 -25.10 7.29 -39.68
CA PRO A 108 -25.07 5.89 -40.10
C PRO A 108 -26.49 5.29 -40.10
N PRO A 109 -26.82 4.38 -41.04
CA PRO A 109 -28.11 3.70 -41.06
C PRO A 109 -28.28 2.76 -39.85
N ASP A 110 -29.49 2.74 -39.29
CA ASP A 110 -29.90 2.01 -38.07
C ASP A 110 -29.95 0.46 -38.20
N THR A 111 -29.11 -0.14 -39.04
CA THR A 111 -29.04 -1.60 -39.19
C THR A 111 -27.63 -2.09 -38.91
N VAL A 112 -27.34 -2.33 -37.63
CA VAL A 112 -26.15 -3.08 -37.19
C VAL A 112 -26.34 -4.55 -37.60
N PRO A 113 -25.54 -5.10 -38.53
CA PRO A 113 -25.49 -6.54 -38.74
C PRO A 113 -24.82 -7.19 -37.51
N PRO A 114 -25.17 -8.44 -37.14
CA PRO A 114 -24.51 -9.12 -36.03
C PRO A 114 -22.99 -9.13 -36.23
N PRO A 115 -22.18 -8.98 -35.17
CA PRO A 115 -20.75 -8.81 -35.29
C PRO A 115 -20.14 -10.01 -36.01
N ALA A 116 -19.55 -9.76 -37.17
CA ALA A 116 -18.83 -10.78 -37.92
C ALA A 116 -17.63 -11.25 -37.09
N ALA A 117 -17.49 -12.57 -36.93
CA ALA A 117 -16.36 -13.16 -36.24
C ALA A 117 -15.05 -12.72 -36.93
N TYR A 118 -14.25 -11.93 -36.22
CA TYR A 118 -12.97 -11.43 -36.70
C TYR A 118 -11.96 -12.57 -36.77
N ASN A 119 -11.61 -13.00 -37.99
CA ASN A 119 -10.60 -14.02 -38.28
C ASN A 119 -9.24 -13.42 -38.68
N GLY A 120 -8.93 -12.20 -38.21
CA GLY A 120 -7.62 -11.58 -38.39
C GLY A 120 -6.65 -11.90 -37.24
N PRO A 121 -5.34 -11.65 -37.40
CA PRO A 121 -4.40 -11.74 -36.28
C PRO A 121 -4.82 -10.76 -35.17
N LEU A 122 -4.85 -11.23 -33.93
CA LEU A 122 -5.14 -10.40 -32.76
C LEU A 122 -4.12 -9.25 -32.69
N LEU A 123 -4.57 -8.03 -32.99
CA LEU A 123 -3.74 -6.82 -32.92
C LEU A 123 -3.88 -6.19 -31.53
N PHE A 124 -2.90 -6.44 -30.66
CA PHE A 124 -2.86 -5.88 -29.31
C PHE A 124 -2.26 -4.47 -29.31
N GLN A 125 -3.07 -3.45 -29.63
CA GLN A 125 -2.56 -2.07 -29.76
C GLN A 125 -1.96 -1.51 -28.46
N ASN A 126 -2.40 -2.02 -27.30
CA ASN A 126 -2.01 -1.50 -25.98
C ASN A 126 -1.11 -2.45 -25.16
N LEU A 127 -0.62 -3.55 -25.76
CA LEU A 127 0.19 -4.54 -25.04
C LEU A 127 1.54 -3.98 -24.59
N LEU A 128 2.27 -3.32 -25.50
CA LEU A 128 3.62 -2.83 -25.20
C LEU A 128 3.61 -1.74 -24.10
N PRO A 129 2.73 -0.71 -24.16
CA PRO A 129 2.59 0.25 -23.06
C PRO A 129 2.22 -0.42 -21.73
N SER A 130 1.30 -1.39 -21.75
CA SER A 130 0.88 -2.13 -20.54
C SER A 130 2.07 -2.87 -19.92
N LEU A 131 2.81 -3.65 -20.71
CA LEU A 131 3.98 -4.40 -20.25
C LEU A 131 5.11 -3.50 -19.75
N GLN A 132 5.35 -2.37 -20.42
CA GLN A 132 6.34 -1.39 -19.95
C GLN A 132 5.95 -0.81 -18.59
N GLY A 133 4.67 -0.46 -18.42
CA GLY A 133 4.14 0.02 -17.15
C GLY A 133 4.35 -1.00 -16.02
N ILE A 134 3.94 -2.25 -16.26
CA ILE A 134 4.10 -3.37 -15.33
C ILE A 134 5.59 -3.63 -15.01
N SER A 135 6.47 -3.62 -16.01
CA SER A 135 7.90 -3.86 -15.82
C SER A 135 8.55 -2.75 -14.98
N SER A 136 8.20 -1.49 -15.23
CA SER A 136 8.76 -0.33 -14.52
C SER A 136 8.45 -0.30 -13.03
N THR A 137 7.37 -0.96 -12.61
CA THR A 137 6.94 -1.04 -11.20
C THR A 137 7.30 -2.37 -10.54
N GLY A 138 8.13 -3.19 -11.19
CA GLY A 138 8.51 -4.50 -10.69
C GLY A 138 7.35 -5.48 -10.65
N GLY A 139 6.47 -5.43 -11.65
CA GLY A 139 5.25 -6.24 -11.74
C GLY A 139 5.45 -7.74 -11.61
N ALA A 140 6.57 -8.29 -12.07
CA ALA A 140 6.89 -9.72 -11.92
C ALA A 140 7.46 -10.08 -10.53
N SER A 141 7.81 -9.10 -9.69
CA SER A 141 8.33 -9.32 -8.33
C SER A 141 7.17 -9.56 -7.36
N THR A 142 7.33 -10.48 -6.42
CA THR A 142 6.41 -10.66 -5.29
C THR A 142 6.53 -9.53 -4.26
N VAL A 143 7.67 -8.83 -4.25
CA VAL A 143 7.93 -7.67 -3.40
C VAL A 143 7.87 -6.42 -4.27
N ASN A 144 6.71 -5.76 -4.27
CA ASN A 144 6.47 -4.51 -4.99
C ASN A 144 5.42 -3.67 -4.25
N LYS A 145 5.01 -2.54 -4.83
CA LYS A 145 3.97 -1.65 -4.27
C LYS A 145 2.74 -1.53 -5.17
N ASN A 146 2.50 -2.55 -5.98
CA ASN A 146 1.48 -2.51 -7.01
C ASN A 146 0.11 -2.77 -6.40
N VAL A 147 -0.85 -1.89 -6.66
CA VAL A 147 -2.25 -2.06 -6.30
C VAL A 147 -3.06 -2.01 -7.58
N LEU A 148 -3.93 -2.99 -7.79
CA LEU A 148 -4.73 -3.11 -9.00
C LEU A 148 -6.19 -2.74 -8.71
N PHE A 149 -6.70 -1.74 -9.41
CA PHE A 149 -8.14 -1.52 -9.57
C PHE A 149 -8.60 -2.24 -10.81
N ALA A 150 -9.67 -3.03 -10.70
CA ALA A 150 -10.22 -3.74 -11.85
C ALA A 150 -11.74 -3.55 -11.91
N ALA A 151 -12.24 -3.28 -13.12
CA ALA A 151 -13.66 -3.15 -13.39
C ALA A 151 -13.99 -3.76 -14.75
N ALA A 152 -15.20 -4.29 -14.91
CA ALA A 152 -15.72 -4.75 -16.20
C ALA A 152 -16.78 -3.82 -16.79
N SER A 153 -17.48 -3.07 -15.93
CA SER A 153 -18.48 -2.09 -16.27
C SER A 153 -17.92 -0.66 -16.29
N LEU A 154 -18.42 0.15 -17.23
CA LEU A 154 -18.14 1.59 -17.26
C LEU A 154 -18.71 2.34 -16.07
N ARG A 155 -19.81 1.85 -15.49
CA ARG A 155 -20.42 2.46 -14.30
C ARG A 155 -19.54 2.25 -13.07
N SER A 156 -19.06 1.02 -12.88
CA SER A 156 -18.05 0.69 -11.88
C SER A 156 -16.76 1.50 -12.09
N THR A 157 -16.30 1.61 -13.35
CA THR A 157 -15.11 2.41 -13.70
C THR A 157 -15.26 3.87 -13.26
N ALA A 158 -16.40 4.51 -13.52
CA ALA A 158 -16.65 5.89 -13.13
C ALA A 158 -16.60 6.10 -11.60
N MET A 159 -16.92 5.06 -10.82
CA MET A 159 -16.85 5.08 -9.37
C MET A 159 -15.44 4.80 -8.83
N LEU A 160 -14.74 3.80 -9.38
CA LEU A 160 -13.41 3.40 -8.92
C LEU A 160 -12.30 4.36 -9.34
N LEU A 161 -12.42 5.00 -10.50
CA LEU A 161 -11.33 5.73 -11.11
C LEU A 161 -10.93 7.01 -10.34
N PRO A 162 -11.86 7.83 -9.80
CA PRO A 162 -11.52 8.91 -8.89
C PRO A 162 -10.79 8.42 -7.63
N LEU A 163 -11.22 7.30 -7.05
CA LEU A 163 -10.57 6.70 -5.88
C LEU A 163 -9.15 6.21 -6.21
N ALA A 164 -8.96 5.58 -7.37
CA ALA A 164 -7.65 5.16 -7.86
C ALA A 164 -6.71 6.36 -8.08
N CYS A 165 -7.23 7.47 -8.63
CA CYS A 165 -6.45 8.70 -8.78
C CYS A 165 -6.06 9.31 -7.43
N GLN A 166 -6.97 9.34 -6.46
CA GLN A 166 -6.65 9.79 -5.11
C GLN A 166 -5.53 8.93 -4.51
N MET A 167 -5.60 7.61 -4.65
CA MET A 167 -4.55 6.71 -4.17
C MET A 167 -3.21 6.93 -4.90
N ALA A 168 -3.23 7.19 -6.21
CA ALA A 168 -2.03 7.47 -6.97
C ALA A 168 -1.37 8.79 -6.52
N ASN A 169 -2.17 9.80 -6.15
CA ASN A 169 -1.69 11.09 -5.68
C ASN A 169 -1.03 11.03 -4.30
N GLU A 170 -1.31 9.99 -3.50
CA GLU A 170 -0.62 9.76 -2.21
C GLU A 170 0.83 9.28 -2.38
N LEU A 171 1.20 8.81 -3.58
CA LEU A 171 2.56 8.34 -3.93
C LEU A 171 3.09 7.20 -3.04
N LYS A 172 2.21 6.49 -2.34
CA LYS A 172 2.55 5.31 -1.53
C LYS A 172 2.58 4.03 -2.36
N ASN A 173 1.73 3.96 -3.38
CA ASN A 173 1.49 2.79 -4.22
C ASN A 173 1.72 3.10 -5.69
N TYR A 174 2.08 2.08 -6.47
CA TYR A 174 1.94 2.11 -7.91
C TYR A 174 0.54 1.63 -8.25
N VAL A 175 -0.31 2.55 -8.72
CA VAL A 175 -1.72 2.26 -8.97
C VAL A 175 -1.90 1.84 -10.42
N HIS A 176 -2.39 0.62 -10.60
CA HIS A 176 -2.72 0.04 -11.88
C HIS A 176 -4.26 0.01 -12.01
N PHE A 177 -4.78 0.34 -13.18
CA PHE A 177 -6.21 0.24 -13.49
C PHE A 177 -6.43 -0.66 -14.70
N ALA A 178 -7.30 -1.64 -14.55
CA ALA A 178 -7.63 -2.62 -15.57
C ALA A 178 -9.11 -2.53 -15.94
N LEU A 179 -9.40 -2.34 -17.22
CA LEU A 179 -10.75 -2.53 -17.74
C LEU A 179 -10.85 -3.94 -18.34
N VAL A 180 -11.74 -4.75 -17.78
CA VAL A 180 -11.92 -6.17 -18.05
C VAL A 180 -13.19 -6.37 -18.85
N GLY A 181 -13.13 -6.35 -20.18
CA GLY A 181 -14.32 -6.55 -21.01
C GLY A 181 -14.12 -6.12 -22.45
N GLY A 182 -14.98 -6.61 -23.34
CA GLY A 182 -14.85 -6.45 -24.80
C GLY A 182 -15.28 -5.09 -25.37
N SER A 183 -15.40 -4.05 -24.54
CA SER A 183 -15.61 -2.70 -25.05
C SER A 183 -14.24 -2.04 -25.26
N ASP A 184 -13.80 -1.96 -26.52
CA ASP A 184 -12.59 -1.23 -26.95
C ASP A 184 -12.76 0.29 -26.74
N ILE A 185 -12.83 0.71 -25.48
CA ILE A 185 -12.89 2.13 -25.14
C ILE A 185 -11.47 2.60 -24.90
N ASP A 186 -11.08 3.57 -25.72
CA ASP A 186 -9.82 4.28 -25.61
C ASP A 186 -9.64 4.84 -24.19
N MET A 187 -8.51 4.52 -23.57
CA MET A 187 -8.18 4.92 -22.19
C MET A 187 -8.14 6.44 -22.05
N ASP A 188 -7.75 7.16 -23.10
CA ASP A 188 -7.75 8.63 -23.09
C ASP A 188 -9.18 9.19 -23.04
N LYS A 189 -10.14 8.50 -23.67
CA LYS A 189 -11.56 8.85 -23.57
C LYS A 189 -12.13 8.53 -22.19
N LEU A 190 -11.75 7.42 -21.57
CA LEU A 190 -12.17 7.09 -20.20
C LEU A 190 -11.70 8.15 -19.21
N ARG A 191 -10.46 8.63 -19.33
CA ARG A 191 -9.93 9.73 -18.51
C ARG A 191 -10.72 11.01 -18.71
N ALA A 192 -10.93 11.41 -19.97
CA ALA A 192 -11.61 12.65 -20.30
C ALA A 192 -13.08 12.67 -19.82
N VAL A 193 -13.80 11.55 -19.97
CA VAL A 193 -15.20 11.43 -19.53
C VAL A 193 -15.33 11.55 -18.00
N ASN A 194 -14.35 11.06 -17.26
CA ASN A 194 -14.34 11.13 -15.79
C ASN A 194 -13.68 12.41 -15.26
N GLY A 195 -13.33 13.37 -16.12
CA GLY A 195 -12.70 14.63 -15.71
C GLY A 195 -11.31 14.44 -15.11
N ILE A 196 -10.61 13.35 -15.47
CA ILE A 196 -9.29 13.03 -14.97
C ILE A 196 -8.26 13.60 -15.93
N ASP A 197 -7.45 14.50 -15.40
CA ASP A 197 -6.36 15.11 -16.14
C ASP A 197 -5.12 14.20 -16.19
N ALA A 198 -4.12 14.63 -16.95
CA ALA A 198 -2.85 13.92 -17.03
C ALA A 198 -2.03 13.97 -15.73
N SER A 199 -2.49 14.68 -14.68
CA SER A 199 -1.80 14.74 -13.38
C SER A 199 -1.99 13.45 -12.58
N CYS A 200 -3.09 12.72 -12.82
CA CYS A 200 -3.34 11.44 -12.19
C CYS A 200 -2.38 10.35 -12.69
N GLN A 201 -1.50 9.87 -11.79
CA GLN A 201 -0.44 8.90 -12.08
C GLN A 201 -0.93 7.44 -12.11
N VAL A 202 -2.15 7.18 -12.58
CA VAL A 202 -2.69 5.82 -12.72
C VAL A 202 -2.17 5.19 -14.01
N MET A 203 -1.70 3.95 -13.91
CA MET A 203 -1.21 3.17 -15.03
C MET A 203 -2.34 2.29 -15.56
N PHE A 204 -2.80 2.57 -16.77
CA PHE A 204 -3.92 1.85 -17.36
C PHE A 204 -3.43 0.64 -18.14
N HIS A 205 -4.18 -0.46 -18.04
CA HIS A 205 -3.85 -1.73 -18.65
C HIS A 205 -5.09 -2.32 -19.31
N ASP A 206 -4.86 -3.03 -20.41
CA ASP A 206 -5.85 -3.93 -20.99
C ASP A 206 -5.81 -5.28 -20.23
N ALA A 207 -6.97 -5.74 -19.76
CA ALA A 207 -7.11 -6.91 -18.89
C ALA A 207 -6.53 -8.21 -19.48
N HIS A 208 -6.49 -8.34 -20.80
CA HIS A 208 -6.00 -9.55 -21.49
C HIS A 208 -4.53 -9.90 -21.16
N HIS A 209 -3.78 -8.97 -20.59
CA HIS A 209 -2.33 -9.09 -20.43
C HIS A 209 -1.83 -8.92 -18.99
N ILE A 210 -2.72 -8.71 -18.02
CA ILE A 210 -2.31 -8.39 -16.64
C ILE A 210 -2.00 -9.66 -15.85
N ASN A 211 -2.84 -10.69 -15.99
CA ASN A 211 -2.83 -11.87 -15.11
C ASN A 211 -1.52 -12.67 -15.14
N ASN A 212 -0.74 -12.58 -16.22
CA ASN A 212 0.52 -13.33 -16.37
C ASN A 212 1.78 -12.51 -16.04
N TYR A 213 1.67 -11.19 -15.95
CA TYR A 213 2.85 -10.31 -15.90
C TYR A 213 2.88 -9.39 -14.68
N MET A 214 1.80 -9.31 -13.92
CA MET A 214 1.69 -8.43 -12.76
C MET A 214 1.24 -9.18 -11.51
N HIS A 215 2.00 -9.02 -10.43
CA HIS A 215 1.71 -9.52 -9.09
C HIS A 215 1.35 -8.34 -8.18
N PRO A 216 0.08 -7.86 -8.18
CA PRO A 216 -0.34 -6.82 -7.24
C PRO A 216 -0.34 -7.33 -5.80
N GLN A 217 -0.14 -6.42 -4.84
CA GLN A 217 -0.24 -6.70 -3.40
C GLN A 217 -1.70 -6.72 -2.93
N ALA A 218 -2.60 -6.05 -3.65
CA ALA A 218 -4.03 -6.07 -3.42
C ALA A 218 -4.78 -5.75 -4.73
N MET A 219 -5.96 -6.34 -4.89
CA MET A 219 -6.92 -6.03 -5.96
C MET A 219 -8.15 -5.37 -5.35
N ILE A 220 -8.60 -4.27 -5.95
CA ILE A 220 -9.78 -3.51 -5.53
C ILE A 220 -10.80 -3.56 -6.67
N ILE A 221 -12.01 -4.02 -6.35
CA ILE A 221 -13.13 -4.12 -7.29
C ILE A 221 -14.39 -3.50 -6.69
N ASP A 222 -15.32 -3.12 -7.55
CA ASP A 222 -16.63 -2.61 -7.16
C ASP A 222 -17.59 -3.77 -6.87
N ALA A 223 -18.22 -3.79 -5.69
CA ALA A 223 -19.29 -4.71 -5.33
C ALA A 223 -20.59 -3.99 -4.91
N SER A 224 -20.77 -2.74 -5.34
CA SER A 224 -21.98 -1.93 -5.12
C SER A 224 -23.20 -2.37 -5.94
N GLY A 225 -23.01 -3.23 -6.94
CA GLY A 225 -24.04 -3.64 -7.90
C GLY A 225 -24.02 -2.90 -9.23
N LEU A 226 -23.04 -2.00 -9.45
CA LEU A 226 -22.80 -1.38 -10.76
C LEU A 226 -21.89 -2.22 -11.67
N GLU A 227 -21.30 -3.28 -11.11
CA GLU A 227 -20.35 -4.18 -11.75
C GLU A 227 -21.04 -5.41 -12.36
N GLU A 228 -20.38 -6.05 -13.32
CA GLU A 228 -20.90 -7.24 -13.99
C GLU A 228 -20.81 -8.51 -13.11
N ASP A 229 -21.90 -9.26 -12.98
CA ASP A 229 -21.96 -10.47 -12.13
C ASP A 229 -20.94 -11.55 -12.51
N TYR A 230 -20.71 -11.73 -13.82
CA TYR A 230 -19.73 -12.70 -14.32
C TYR A 230 -18.31 -12.32 -13.89
N PHE A 231 -18.00 -11.02 -13.83
CA PHE A 231 -16.70 -10.52 -13.42
C PHE A 231 -16.51 -10.73 -11.92
N LEU A 232 -17.48 -10.35 -11.09
CA LEU A 232 -17.45 -10.58 -9.64
C LEU A 232 -17.25 -12.06 -9.30
N THR A 233 -18.03 -12.93 -9.94
CA THR A 233 -17.94 -14.39 -9.74
C THR A 233 -16.55 -14.91 -10.10
N SER A 234 -15.99 -14.44 -11.22
CA SER A 234 -14.66 -14.84 -11.68
C SER A 234 -13.57 -14.37 -10.72
N MET A 235 -13.62 -13.12 -10.28
CA MET A 235 -12.65 -12.55 -9.33
C MET A 235 -12.70 -13.24 -7.97
N ARG A 236 -13.89 -13.49 -7.42
CA ARG A 236 -14.07 -14.22 -6.16
C ARG A 236 -13.53 -15.64 -6.23
N LYS A 237 -13.68 -16.30 -7.38
CA LYS A 237 -13.15 -17.65 -7.61
C LYS A 237 -11.62 -17.64 -7.75
N GLN A 238 -11.06 -16.65 -8.44
CA GLN A 238 -9.62 -16.56 -8.72
C GLN A 238 -8.81 -16.05 -7.53
N ALA A 239 -9.38 -15.19 -6.68
CA ALA A 239 -8.64 -14.52 -5.60
C ALA A 239 -7.95 -15.50 -4.63
N PRO A 240 -8.61 -16.56 -4.11
CA PRO A 240 -7.96 -17.55 -3.24
C PRO A 240 -6.78 -18.25 -3.92
N ASP A 241 -6.92 -18.61 -5.20
CA ASP A 241 -5.89 -19.32 -5.97
C ASP A 241 -4.67 -18.44 -6.26
N SER A 242 -4.90 -17.13 -6.45
CA SER A 242 -3.82 -16.16 -6.68
C SER A 242 -3.06 -15.77 -5.41
N GLY A 243 -3.63 -15.99 -4.23
CA GLY A 243 -3.09 -15.51 -2.96
C GLY A 243 -3.11 -13.98 -2.81
N ILE A 244 -3.71 -13.26 -3.76
CA ILE A 244 -3.79 -11.80 -3.75
C ILE A 244 -5.08 -11.38 -3.03
N PRO A 245 -4.98 -10.51 -2.01
CA PRO A 245 -6.13 -9.91 -1.34
C PRO A 245 -7.09 -9.23 -2.30
N LEU A 246 -8.35 -9.67 -2.30
CA LEU A 246 -9.45 -9.03 -3.03
C LEU A 246 -10.27 -8.16 -2.07
N ILE A 247 -10.33 -6.87 -2.37
CA ILE A 247 -11.05 -5.85 -1.61
C ILE A 247 -12.27 -5.44 -2.44
N GLU A 248 -13.44 -5.78 -1.93
CA GLU A 248 -14.73 -5.49 -2.55
C GLU A 248 -15.31 -4.21 -1.96
N LEU A 249 -15.49 -3.17 -2.77
CA LEU A 249 -16.02 -1.89 -2.32
C LEU A 249 -17.56 -1.89 -2.38
N PRO A 250 -18.26 -1.64 -1.26
CA PRO A 250 -19.71 -1.55 -1.25
C PRO A 250 -20.23 -0.25 -1.87
N GLU A 251 -21.55 -0.11 -1.97
CA GLU A 251 -22.19 1.14 -2.37
C GLU A 251 -21.76 2.30 -1.46
N ASN A 252 -21.62 3.50 -2.05
CA ASN A 252 -21.14 4.71 -1.35
C ASN A 252 -19.73 4.58 -0.74
N SER A 253 -18.91 3.62 -1.19
CA SER A 253 -17.53 3.44 -0.75
C SER A 253 -16.65 4.67 -0.98
N VAL A 254 -16.85 5.42 -2.06
CA VAL A 254 -16.07 6.65 -2.33
C VAL A 254 -16.25 7.69 -1.23
N THR A 255 -17.42 7.77 -0.59
CA THR A 255 -17.67 8.72 0.50
C THR A 255 -17.35 8.12 1.87
N GLN A 256 -17.70 6.85 2.10
CA GLN A 256 -17.58 6.21 3.42
C GLN A 256 -16.20 5.55 3.66
N LEU A 257 -15.52 5.17 2.59
CA LEU A 257 -14.24 4.43 2.59
C LEU A 257 -13.13 5.19 1.83
N ALA A 258 -13.28 6.51 1.66
CA ALA A 258 -12.28 7.35 0.98
C ALA A 258 -10.87 7.18 1.54
N TRP A 259 -10.76 6.89 2.84
CA TRP A 259 -9.49 6.66 3.53
C TRP A 259 -8.70 5.47 3.00
N ILE A 260 -9.31 4.52 2.26
CA ILE A 260 -8.61 3.40 1.58
C ILE A 260 -7.53 3.94 0.65
N SER A 261 -7.77 5.08 0.00
CA SER A 261 -6.78 5.74 -0.88
C SER A 261 -5.49 6.15 -0.15
N LYS A 262 -5.55 6.38 1.16
CA LYS A 262 -4.41 6.81 1.98
C LYS A 262 -3.51 5.64 2.43
N LEU A 263 -3.93 4.38 2.23
CA LEU A 263 -3.20 3.20 2.67
C LEU A 263 -2.08 2.81 1.70
N ASP A 264 -1.01 2.20 2.22
CA ASP A 264 0.03 1.60 1.40
C ASP A 264 -0.31 0.13 1.04
N SER A 265 0.38 -0.40 0.04
CA SER A 265 0.18 -1.75 -0.49
C SER A 265 0.35 -2.83 0.58
N SER A 266 1.28 -2.62 1.52
CA SER A 266 1.52 -3.54 2.64
C SER A 266 0.36 -3.55 3.63
N SER A 267 -0.21 -2.37 3.94
CA SER A 267 -1.41 -2.29 4.77
C SER A 267 -2.60 -2.97 4.09
N LEU A 268 -2.80 -2.71 2.79
CA LEU A 268 -3.88 -3.33 2.01
C LEU A 268 -3.75 -4.85 1.93
N ALA A 269 -2.51 -5.36 1.89
CA ALA A 269 -2.23 -6.80 1.87
C ALA A 269 -2.35 -7.48 3.25
N GLY A 270 -2.43 -6.70 4.33
CA GLY A 270 -2.44 -7.21 5.69
C GLY A 270 -3.69 -8.03 6.00
N GLN A 271 -3.52 -9.25 6.53
CA GLN A 271 -4.67 -10.10 6.90
C GLN A 271 -5.63 -9.42 7.89
N LYS A 272 -5.09 -8.77 8.92
CA LYS A 272 -5.90 -8.04 9.91
C LYS A 272 -6.60 -6.83 9.34
N TRP A 273 -6.01 -6.22 8.32
CA TRP A 273 -6.62 -5.15 7.55
C TRP A 273 -7.83 -5.66 6.76
N ILE A 274 -7.67 -6.78 6.05
CA ILE A 274 -8.75 -7.43 5.28
C ILE A 274 -9.93 -7.79 6.20
N GLU A 275 -9.64 -8.32 7.39
CA GLU A 275 -10.68 -8.59 8.39
C GLU A 275 -11.39 -7.31 8.84
N LEU A 276 -10.65 -6.24 9.16
CA LEU A 276 -11.24 -4.96 9.55
C LEU A 276 -12.12 -4.37 8.46
N HIS A 277 -11.64 -4.36 7.23
CA HIS A 277 -12.41 -3.92 6.07
C HIS A 277 -13.69 -4.75 5.93
N GLY A 278 -13.58 -6.08 5.95
CA GLY A 278 -14.73 -6.99 5.87
C GLY A 278 -15.74 -6.76 7.01
N LEU A 279 -15.28 -6.47 8.23
CA LEU A 279 -16.16 -6.09 9.34
C LEU A 279 -16.90 -4.80 9.03
N VAL A 280 -16.18 -3.73 8.66
CA VAL A 280 -16.76 -2.40 8.41
C VAL A 280 -17.77 -2.45 7.26
N SER A 281 -17.43 -3.09 6.14
CA SER A 281 -18.32 -3.17 4.97
C SER A 281 -19.64 -3.87 5.30
N ASN A 282 -19.60 -4.99 6.02
CA ASN A 282 -20.83 -5.70 6.43
C ASN A 282 -21.63 -4.93 7.49
N LEU A 283 -20.95 -4.20 8.39
CA LEU A 283 -21.61 -3.33 9.36
C LEU A 283 -22.34 -2.17 8.69
N LEU A 284 -21.73 -1.53 7.70
CA LEU A 284 -22.35 -0.45 6.93
C LEU A 284 -23.56 -0.96 6.14
N ASP A 285 -23.44 -2.12 5.49
CA ASP A 285 -24.56 -2.76 4.78
C ASP A 285 -25.72 -3.11 5.74
N PHE A 286 -25.40 -3.62 6.94
CA PHE A 286 -26.41 -3.82 7.98
C PHE A 286 -27.09 -2.51 8.39
N GLN A 287 -26.33 -1.43 8.62
CA GLN A 287 -26.89 -0.13 9.01
C GLN A 287 -27.85 0.42 7.96
N HIS A 288 -27.53 0.27 6.67
CA HIS A 288 -28.41 0.71 5.58
C HIS A 288 -29.72 -0.09 5.52
N LYS A 289 -29.69 -1.37 5.89
CA LYS A 289 -30.85 -2.27 5.86
C LYS A 289 -31.68 -2.26 7.15
N ALA A 290 -31.06 -1.96 8.29
CA ALA A 290 -31.68 -2.07 9.60
C ALA A 290 -32.59 -0.88 9.91
N GLN A 291 -33.82 -1.17 10.35
CA GLN A 291 -34.76 -0.13 10.80
C GLN A 291 -34.46 0.36 12.23
N SER A 292 -33.82 -0.47 13.06
CA SER A 292 -33.41 -0.13 14.43
C SER A 292 -31.93 -0.42 14.61
N ILE A 293 -31.24 0.49 15.30
CA ILE A 293 -29.79 0.45 15.47
C ILE A 293 -29.46 -0.17 16.85
N PRO A 294 -28.75 -1.32 16.90
CA PRO A 294 -28.32 -1.93 18.16
C PRO A 294 -27.39 -1.05 18.99
N SER A 295 -27.34 -1.30 20.31
CA SER A 295 -26.47 -0.58 21.26
C SER A 295 -24.98 -0.60 20.89
N PHE A 296 -24.54 -1.63 20.15
CA PHE A 296 -23.20 -1.74 19.57
C PHE A 296 -22.79 -0.54 18.70
N PHE A 297 -23.75 0.19 18.12
CA PHE A 297 -23.48 1.37 17.30
C PHE A 297 -23.66 2.68 18.06
N THR A 298 -24.45 2.69 19.13
CA THR A 298 -24.75 3.92 19.89
C THR A 298 -23.70 4.22 20.95
N ASN A 299 -23.08 3.19 21.51
CA ASN A 299 -22.13 3.34 22.61
C ASN A 299 -20.71 3.53 22.07
N LYS A 300 -20.20 4.76 22.19
CA LYS A 300 -18.81 5.12 21.84
C LYS A 300 -17.88 4.75 23.01
N LEU A 301 -16.86 3.92 22.76
CA LEU A 301 -15.91 3.46 23.78
C LEU A 301 -14.54 4.14 23.64
N VAL A 302 -14.14 4.46 22.41
CA VAL A 302 -12.89 5.14 22.08
C VAL A 302 -13.09 6.66 22.20
N SER A 303 -12.11 7.37 22.75
CA SER A 303 -12.16 8.83 22.86
C SER A 303 -12.26 9.50 21.48
N LYS A 304 -12.96 10.65 21.40
CA LYS A 304 -12.99 11.50 20.20
C LYS A 304 -11.62 12.09 19.82
N LYS A 305 -10.61 12.00 20.70
CA LYS A 305 -9.22 12.33 20.36
C LYS A 305 -8.61 11.38 19.32
N TYR A 306 -9.23 10.22 19.11
CA TYR A 306 -8.75 9.23 18.16
C TYR A 306 -9.73 9.08 16.98
N PRO A 307 -9.23 8.68 15.79
CA PRO A 307 -10.07 8.46 14.62
C PRO A 307 -11.19 7.44 14.84
N SER A 308 -12.30 7.61 14.13
CA SER A 308 -13.49 6.74 14.27
C SER A 308 -13.24 5.28 13.88
N TRP A 309 -12.26 5.00 13.02
CA TRP A 309 -11.91 3.63 12.62
C TRP A 309 -11.43 2.76 13.79
N LEU A 310 -10.86 3.36 14.85
CA LEU A 310 -10.39 2.62 16.03
C LEU A 310 -11.53 1.96 16.79
N GLU A 311 -12.75 2.48 16.72
CA GLU A 311 -13.94 1.81 17.26
C GLU A 311 -14.20 0.48 16.56
N HIS A 312 -14.04 0.46 15.24
CA HIS A 312 -14.21 -0.75 14.44
C HIS A 312 -13.08 -1.75 14.71
N ALA A 313 -11.85 -1.25 14.85
CA ALA A 313 -10.71 -2.09 15.24
C ALA A 313 -10.90 -2.70 16.64
N LEU A 314 -11.42 -1.95 17.61
CA LEU A 314 -11.74 -2.45 18.94
C LEU A 314 -12.84 -3.51 18.90
N LYS A 315 -13.91 -3.29 18.11
CA LYS A 315 -14.96 -4.28 17.89
C LYS A 315 -14.41 -5.58 17.31
N LEU A 316 -13.55 -5.49 16.29
CA LEU A 316 -12.89 -6.65 15.70
C LEU A 316 -12.01 -7.37 16.73
N ALA A 317 -11.19 -6.62 17.47
CA ALA A 317 -10.28 -7.18 18.44
C ALA A 317 -11.02 -7.96 19.53
N ARG A 318 -12.14 -7.41 20.03
CA ARG A 318 -13.02 -8.10 20.99
C ARG A 318 -13.67 -9.34 20.39
N ALA A 319 -14.19 -9.26 19.17
CA ALA A 319 -14.82 -10.40 18.50
C ALA A 319 -13.84 -11.54 18.19
N ARG A 320 -12.56 -11.21 17.96
CA ARG A 320 -11.53 -12.19 17.57
C ARG A 320 -10.57 -12.59 18.68
N GLY A 321 -10.65 -11.97 19.87
CA GLY A 321 -9.67 -12.22 20.92
C GLY A 321 -8.30 -11.62 20.63
N TYR A 322 -8.21 -10.58 19.78
CA TYR A 322 -6.92 -9.98 19.44
C TYR A 322 -6.37 -9.15 20.59
N TRP A 323 -5.15 -9.48 20.96
CA TRP A 323 -4.29 -8.71 21.84
C TRP A 323 -3.01 -8.36 21.08
N THR A 324 -2.38 -7.27 21.47
CA THR A 324 -1.15 -6.79 20.83
C THR A 324 0.00 -6.91 21.80
N LEU A 325 1.09 -7.52 21.36
CA LEU A 325 2.35 -7.52 22.09
C LEU A 325 3.16 -6.29 21.68
N TYR A 326 3.65 -5.52 22.66
CA TYR A 326 4.58 -4.44 22.37
C TYR A 326 5.87 -5.02 21.76
N PRO A 327 6.38 -4.45 20.66
CA PRO A 327 7.59 -4.95 20.04
C PRO A 327 8.79 -4.76 20.97
N SER A 328 9.75 -5.68 20.91
CA SER A 328 11.03 -5.54 21.62
C SER A 328 11.80 -4.30 21.13
N ALA A 329 12.75 -3.81 21.92
CA ALA A 329 13.55 -2.64 21.55
C ALA A 329 14.22 -2.78 20.16
N VAL A 330 14.68 -3.98 19.81
CA VAL A 330 15.27 -4.26 18.49
C VAL A 330 14.20 -4.20 17.39
N ALA A 331 13.04 -4.83 17.59
CA ALA A 331 11.97 -4.84 16.60
C ALA A 331 11.36 -3.45 16.40
N ALA A 332 11.12 -2.70 17.47
CA ALA A 332 10.52 -1.37 17.41
C ALA A 332 11.39 -0.37 16.65
N ARG A 333 12.72 -0.47 16.73
CA ARG A 333 13.67 0.34 15.94
C ARG A 333 13.48 0.19 14.43
N HIS A 334 12.93 -0.95 13.98
CA HIS A 334 12.70 -1.24 12.57
C HIS A 334 11.21 -1.12 12.17
N LEU A 335 10.28 -1.24 13.12
CA LEU A 335 8.84 -1.24 12.87
C LEU A 335 8.18 0.14 13.07
N ALA A 336 8.72 0.97 13.96
CA ALA A 336 8.11 2.23 14.33
C ALA A 336 9.11 3.39 14.18
N THR A 337 8.75 4.37 13.36
CA THR A 337 9.49 5.63 13.22
C THR A 337 8.73 6.72 13.97
N VAL A 338 9.44 7.56 14.72
CA VAL A 338 8.85 8.76 15.30
C VAL A 338 8.59 9.74 14.15
N HIS A 339 7.32 10.08 13.91
CA HIS A 339 6.98 11.16 13.00
C HIS A 339 7.02 12.50 13.76
N SER A 340 7.46 13.56 13.08
CA SER A 340 7.43 14.92 13.63
C SER A 340 6.13 15.65 13.27
N GLU A 341 5.09 14.93 12.83
CA GLU A 341 3.77 15.52 12.60
C GLU A 341 3.13 15.88 13.96
N LEU A 342 2.70 17.14 14.10
CA LEU A 342 1.92 17.60 15.25
C LEU A 342 0.59 16.86 15.29
N TYR A 343 0.05 16.64 16.49
CA TYR A 343 -1.29 16.07 16.62
C TYR A 343 -2.30 16.93 15.87
N ARG A 344 -3.07 16.27 15.01
CA ARG A 344 -4.24 16.82 14.35
C ARG A 344 -5.45 16.03 14.83
N ALA A 345 -6.48 16.75 15.26
CA ALA A 345 -7.75 16.10 15.59
C ALA A 345 -8.27 15.35 14.36
N PRO A 346 -8.95 14.20 14.55
CA PRO A 346 -9.55 13.47 13.45
C PRO A 346 -10.49 14.37 12.64
N GLU A 347 -10.53 14.20 11.32
CA GLU A 347 -11.33 15.01 10.38
C GLU A 347 -12.81 15.08 10.82
N GLU A 348 -13.33 14.02 11.45
CA GLU A 348 -14.70 13.94 11.95
C GLU A 348 -14.98 14.82 13.18
N TYR A 349 -13.94 15.19 13.93
CA TYR A 349 -14.03 15.95 15.18
C TYR A 349 -13.22 17.24 15.16
N GLU A 350 -12.63 17.62 14.02
CA GLU A 350 -11.82 18.84 13.89
C GLU A 350 -12.55 20.09 14.41
N THR A 351 -13.85 20.22 14.12
CA THR A 351 -14.68 21.36 14.54
C THR A 351 -14.89 21.43 16.06
N GLU A 352 -14.93 20.28 16.74
CA GLU A 352 -15.06 20.21 18.21
C GLU A 352 -13.75 20.58 18.90
N PHE A 353 -12.59 20.17 18.34
CA PHE A 353 -11.28 20.38 18.92
C PHE A 353 -10.54 21.64 18.42
N ALA A 354 -11.06 22.34 17.41
CA ALA A 354 -10.48 23.57 16.86
C ALA A 354 -10.27 24.68 17.91
N LYS A 355 -10.99 24.62 19.05
CA LYS A 355 -10.86 25.58 20.16
C LYS A 355 -9.83 25.17 21.22
N GLU A 356 -9.44 23.90 21.30
CA GLU A 356 -8.52 23.38 22.32
C GLU A 356 -7.06 23.33 21.86
N SER A 357 -6.81 23.36 20.54
CA SER A 357 -5.46 23.28 19.96
C SER A 357 -4.56 24.49 20.22
N ALA A 358 -5.09 25.59 20.76
CA ALA A 358 -4.33 26.81 21.02
C ALA A 358 -3.42 26.73 22.28
N GLY A 359 -3.56 25.69 23.12
CA GLY A 359 -2.86 25.62 24.42
C GLY A 359 -1.89 24.47 24.62
N ASN A 360 -1.78 23.51 23.69
CA ASN A 360 -0.95 22.32 23.89
C ASN A 360 0.44 22.54 23.29
N SER A 361 1.43 22.77 24.15
CA SER A 361 2.84 22.72 23.77
C SER A 361 3.27 21.26 23.63
N GLU A 362 3.07 20.66 22.46
CA GLU A 362 3.64 19.36 22.17
C GLU A 362 5.16 19.50 22.05
N PHE A 363 5.89 18.68 22.82
CA PHE A 363 7.34 18.65 22.74
C PHE A 363 7.77 17.71 21.62
N PRO A 364 8.56 18.18 20.64
CA PRO A 364 9.13 17.29 19.64
C PRO A 364 10.01 16.26 20.33
N ILE A 365 9.78 14.98 20.03
CA ILE A 365 10.61 13.88 20.52
C ILE A 365 11.90 13.89 19.69
N ASP A 366 13.01 14.28 20.32
CA ASP A 366 14.31 14.38 19.64
C ASP A 366 15.05 13.03 19.67
N GLY A 367 15.31 12.47 18.49
CA GLY A 367 16.32 11.43 18.21
C GLY A 367 16.21 10.06 18.89
N ALA A 368 15.38 9.90 19.93
CA ALA A 368 15.24 8.66 20.69
C ALA A 368 14.24 7.71 20.04
N THR A 369 14.47 6.41 20.19
CA THR A 369 13.55 5.38 19.71
C THR A 369 12.24 5.44 20.51
N LEU A 370 11.11 5.02 19.92
CA LEU A 370 9.80 5.09 20.58
C LEU A 370 9.82 4.48 22.00
N LEU A 371 10.55 3.37 22.18
CA LEU A 371 10.67 2.69 23.48
C LEU A 371 11.47 3.47 24.51
N GLU A 372 12.52 4.18 24.11
CA GLU A 372 13.37 4.94 25.05
C GLU A 372 12.60 6.08 25.73
N ASN A 373 11.50 6.53 25.12
CA ASN A 373 10.59 7.53 25.67
C ASN A 373 9.50 6.95 26.59
N LEU A 374 9.36 5.63 26.66
CA LEU A 374 8.42 4.99 27.59
C LEU A 374 8.94 5.06 29.04
N PRO A 375 8.05 5.09 30.04
CA PRO A 375 8.44 4.97 31.45
C PRO A 375 9.37 3.77 31.66
N GLY A 376 10.51 3.98 32.33
CA GLY A 376 11.52 2.94 32.52
C GLY A 376 12.60 2.85 31.42
N GLY A 377 12.63 3.80 30.48
CA GLY A 377 13.71 3.96 29.50
C GLY A 377 13.79 2.83 28.48
N GLY A 378 12.63 2.26 28.10
CA GLY A 378 12.54 1.17 27.14
C GLY A 378 12.87 -0.23 27.68
N LYS A 379 13.05 -0.38 29.00
CA LYS A 379 13.10 -1.71 29.63
C LYS A 379 11.69 -2.30 29.67
N LEU A 380 11.45 -3.28 28.81
CA LEU A 380 10.23 -4.09 28.84
C LEU A 380 10.35 -5.20 29.88
N LEU A 381 9.23 -5.54 30.52
CA LEU A 381 9.11 -6.71 31.39
C LEU A 381 9.35 -8.01 30.60
N GLY A 382 9.75 -9.07 31.30
CA GLY A 382 9.76 -10.42 30.73
C GLY A 382 8.37 -10.84 30.27
N PHE A 383 8.28 -11.75 29.29
CA PHE A 383 6.98 -12.22 28.78
C PHE A 383 6.11 -12.87 29.87
N ASP A 384 6.75 -13.54 30.81
CA ASP A 384 6.16 -14.14 32.01
C ASP A 384 5.68 -13.11 33.05
N GLU A 385 6.27 -11.92 33.06
CA GLU A 385 5.95 -10.83 33.99
C GLU A 385 4.96 -9.82 33.41
N MET A 386 4.72 -9.85 32.09
CA MET A 386 3.81 -8.92 31.43
C MET A 386 2.35 -9.24 31.79
N PRO A 387 1.63 -8.29 32.43
CA PRO A 387 0.21 -8.51 32.70
C PRO A 387 -0.56 -8.50 31.39
N LEU A 388 -1.35 -9.54 31.15
CA LEU A 388 -2.32 -9.51 30.07
C LEU A 388 -3.48 -8.59 30.47
N LEU A 389 -3.78 -7.64 29.60
CA LEU A 389 -4.85 -6.67 29.81
C LEU A 389 -6.05 -7.01 28.91
N HIS A 390 -7.23 -6.94 29.50
CA HIS A 390 -8.49 -6.93 28.78
C HIS A 390 -8.64 -5.61 28.00
N TRP A 391 -9.57 -5.55 27.03
CA TRP A 391 -9.73 -4.39 26.15
C TRP A 391 -10.23 -3.11 26.85
N ASP A 392 -10.63 -3.19 28.11
CA ASP A 392 -10.96 -2.07 28.99
C ASP A 392 -9.79 -1.63 29.88
N GLY A 393 -8.62 -2.29 29.76
CA GLY A 393 -7.41 -2.02 30.52
C GLY A 393 -7.29 -2.76 31.85
N GLN A 394 -8.24 -3.64 32.21
CA GLN A 394 -8.16 -4.44 33.44
C GLN A 394 -7.26 -5.66 33.26
N ALA A 395 -6.49 -6.04 34.28
CA ALA A 395 -5.67 -7.24 34.23
C ALA A 395 -6.54 -8.50 34.19
N THR A 396 -6.27 -9.41 33.27
CA THR A 396 -7.05 -10.64 33.07
C THR A 396 -6.14 -11.82 32.68
N PRO A 397 -6.43 -13.06 33.10
CA PRO A 397 -5.74 -14.24 32.57
C PRO A 397 -6.15 -14.51 31.11
N LEU A 398 -5.35 -15.31 30.39
CA LEU A 398 -5.63 -15.66 28.99
C LEU A 398 -7.01 -16.31 28.81
N THR A 399 -7.41 -17.18 29.73
CA THR A 399 -8.73 -17.83 29.72
C THR A 399 -9.87 -16.82 29.81
N GLY A 400 -9.70 -15.76 30.60
CA GLY A 400 -10.69 -14.70 30.72
C GLY A 400 -10.83 -13.88 29.43
N LEU A 401 -9.72 -13.69 28.70
CA LEU A 401 -9.75 -13.03 27.39
C LEU A 401 -10.47 -13.89 26.35
N ASP A 402 -10.20 -15.20 26.33
CA ASP A 402 -10.84 -16.15 25.40
C ASP A 402 -12.35 -16.25 25.66
N GLU A 403 -12.77 -16.36 26.92
CA GLU A 403 -14.19 -16.38 27.31
C GLU A 403 -14.90 -15.07 26.94
N ALA A 404 -14.26 -13.93 27.19
CA ALA A 404 -14.78 -12.62 26.82
C ALA A 404 -14.92 -12.47 25.29
N ALA A 405 -13.95 -12.96 24.53
CA ALA A 405 -14.01 -12.95 23.06
C ALA A 405 -15.17 -13.80 22.53
N LEU A 406 -15.32 -15.03 23.06
CA LEU A 406 -16.40 -15.93 22.67
C LEU A 406 -17.78 -15.35 23.01
N GLY A 407 -17.92 -14.78 24.21
CA GLY A 407 -19.15 -14.11 24.64
C GLY A 407 -19.50 -12.92 23.73
N TYR A 408 -18.53 -12.05 23.47
CA TYR A 408 -18.71 -10.88 22.61
C TYR A 408 -19.03 -11.28 21.16
N ALA A 409 -18.34 -12.28 20.60
CA ALA A 409 -18.58 -12.76 19.25
C ALA A 409 -19.98 -13.39 19.11
N LYS A 410 -20.46 -14.09 20.14
CA LYS A 410 -21.82 -14.64 20.17
C LYS A 410 -22.87 -13.53 20.15
N GLU A 411 -22.71 -12.51 21.00
CA GLU A 411 -23.60 -11.35 21.05
C GLU A 411 -23.58 -10.58 19.71
N PHE A 412 -22.39 -10.37 19.15
CA PHE A 412 -22.21 -9.70 17.85
C PHE A 412 -22.97 -10.41 16.73
N ARG A 413 -22.84 -11.74 16.62
CA ARG A 413 -23.52 -12.54 15.59
C ARG A 413 -25.05 -12.44 15.69
N GLN A 414 -25.59 -12.38 16.91
CA GLN A 414 -27.02 -12.27 17.15
C GLN A 414 -27.54 -10.84 16.89
N ALA A 415 -26.79 -9.82 17.33
CA ALA A 415 -27.23 -8.43 17.25
C ALA A 415 -27.07 -7.83 15.84
N VAL A 416 -25.99 -8.16 15.14
CA VAL A 416 -25.61 -7.50 13.87
C VAL A 416 -25.27 -8.50 12.77
N GLY A 417 -24.77 -9.69 13.13
CA GLY A 417 -24.43 -10.74 12.17
C GLY A 417 -25.62 -11.36 11.42
N GLY A 418 -26.86 -11.12 11.87
CA GLY A 418 -28.06 -11.73 11.28
C GLY A 418 -28.19 -13.23 11.53
N CYS A 419 -27.46 -13.77 12.52
CA CYS A 419 -27.45 -15.19 12.84
C CYS A 419 -28.58 -15.55 13.82
N GLN A 420 -29.64 -16.21 13.34
CA GLN A 420 -30.76 -16.64 14.19
C GLN A 420 -30.44 -17.93 14.97
N THR A 421 -29.81 -18.90 14.32
CA THR A 421 -29.38 -20.17 14.92
C THR A 421 -27.91 -20.39 14.60
N LEU A 422 -27.06 -20.42 15.63
CA LEU A 422 -25.62 -20.65 15.47
C LEU A 422 -25.36 -22.16 15.38
N THR A 423 -24.77 -22.61 14.27
CA THR A 423 -24.29 -23.98 14.13
C THR A 423 -22.85 -24.11 14.65
N ALA A 424 -22.39 -25.35 14.89
CA ALA A 424 -21.01 -25.57 15.33
C ALA A 424 -19.97 -25.03 14.33
N ASP A 425 -20.30 -25.05 13.03
CA ASP A 425 -19.43 -24.52 11.96
C ASP A 425 -19.35 -22.99 11.94
N ASP A 426 -20.39 -22.29 12.41
CA ASP A 426 -20.41 -20.81 12.51
C ASP A 426 -19.55 -20.29 13.67
N LEU A 427 -19.29 -21.16 14.65
CA LEU A 427 -18.47 -20.86 15.82
C LEU A 427 -16.97 -21.00 15.53
N LEU A 428 -16.59 -21.66 14.43
CA LEU A 428 -15.20 -21.80 14.04
C LEU A 428 -14.66 -20.48 13.47
N PRO A 429 -13.58 -19.92 14.04
CA PRO A 429 -12.96 -18.71 13.51
C PRO A 429 -12.48 -18.95 12.08
N LYS A 430 -12.93 -18.12 11.15
CA LYS A 430 -12.45 -18.14 9.75
C LYS A 430 -11.44 -17.01 9.53
N MET A 431 -10.55 -17.17 8.55
CA MET A 431 -9.59 -16.11 8.19
C MET A 431 -10.28 -14.84 7.64
N SER A 432 -11.52 -14.95 7.16
CA SER A 432 -12.38 -13.82 6.80
C SER A 432 -13.39 -13.54 7.90
N THR A 433 -14.00 -12.35 7.91
CA THR A 433 -15.09 -11.99 8.82
C THR A 433 -16.43 -12.66 8.49
N LYS A 434 -16.49 -13.54 7.49
CA LYS A 434 -17.72 -14.24 7.08
C LYS A 434 -18.27 -15.18 8.17
N ASP A 435 -17.49 -15.51 9.19
CA ASP A 435 -17.94 -16.24 10.37
C ASP A 435 -18.73 -15.37 11.38
N LEU A 436 -18.59 -14.05 11.30
CA LEU A 436 -19.32 -13.10 12.14
C LEU A 436 -20.68 -12.70 11.56
N PHE A 437 -20.93 -13.00 10.27
CA PHE A 437 -22.14 -12.63 9.55
C PHE A 437 -22.76 -13.86 8.88
N CYS A 438 -24.04 -14.15 9.18
CA CYS A 438 -24.79 -15.27 8.60
C CYS A 438 -25.75 -14.84 7.48
N MET A 439 -25.65 -13.58 7.04
CA MET A 439 -26.44 -13.10 5.90
C MET A 439 -25.97 -13.82 4.63
N LYS A 440 -26.89 -14.49 3.95
CA LYS A 440 -26.58 -15.16 2.68
C LYS A 440 -26.31 -14.09 1.63
N ASP A 441 -25.21 -14.23 0.91
CA ASP A 441 -24.96 -13.51 -0.35
C ASP A 441 -26.20 -13.74 -1.24
N LYS A 442 -26.88 -12.66 -1.63
CA LYS A 442 -28.06 -12.71 -2.51
C LYS A 442 -27.65 -12.98 -3.95
#